data_AF-A0A843LQQ6-F1
#
_entry.id   AF-A0A843LQQ6-F1
#
_cell.length_a   1.000
_cell.length_b   1.000
_cell.length_c   1.000
_cell.angle_alpha   90.00
_cell.angle_beta   90.00
_cell.angle_gamma   90.00
#
_symmetry.space_group_name_H-M   'P 1'
#
loop_
_entity.id
_entity.type
_entity.pdbx_description
1 polymer ?
#
loop_
_entity_poly.entity_id
_entity_poly.type
_entity_poly.pdbx_seq_one_letter_code
_entity_poly.pdbx_strand_id
1 'polypeptide(L)'
;MAQSRPLSRFVYLLLKNPDGELVFLADSEPETSDMYSHPGQRYPEASGLIRDMFIHPQESVEGPLSDRWGRWVTGLVPIYGPDDTTVHAVLGIDIDATFWESGVFKAVLIPVIITSLLCLLVIILSILWMRKDRERELLQAAEEKARMQAEKLAVQN
;
A
#
# COMPACT_ATOMS: atom_id res chain seq x y z
N MET A 1 26.10 15.86 16.57
CA MET A 1 24.93 15.04 16.96
C MET A 1 23.73 15.52 16.17
N ALA A 2 23.32 14.74 15.16
CA ALA A 2 22.02 14.85 14.51
C ALA A 2 21.50 13.40 14.32
N GLN A 3 21.33 12.69 15.44
CA GLN A 3 20.73 11.37 15.47
C GLN A 3 19.25 11.53 15.78
N SER A 4 18.45 11.57 14.72
CA SER A 4 17.06 11.08 14.61
C SER A 4 16.32 11.89 13.55
N ARG A 5 16.62 11.62 12.27
CA ARG A 5 15.58 11.79 11.25
C ARG A 5 14.88 10.45 11.15
N PRO A 6 13.67 10.29 11.73
CA PRO A 6 12.90 9.07 11.53
C PRO A 6 12.57 9.01 10.04
N LEU A 7 13.22 8.09 9.33
CA LEU A 7 12.93 7.61 7.97
C LEU A 7 13.01 8.63 6.80
N SER A 8 13.01 9.92 7.08
CA SER A 8 13.15 10.98 6.07
C SER A 8 14.59 11.14 5.63
N ARG A 9 14.82 11.03 4.31
CA ARG A 9 16.13 11.24 3.67
C ARG A 9 16.33 12.70 3.31
N PHE A 10 15.35 13.31 2.64
CA PHE A 10 15.37 14.71 2.22
C PHE A 10 14.15 15.45 2.77
N VAL A 11 14.33 16.73 3.04
CA VAL A 11 13.27 17.71 3.31
C VAL A 11 13.62 18.94 2.50
N TYR A 12 12.73 19.38 1.62
CA TYR A 12 13.01 20.47 0.70
C TYR A 12 11.76 21.33 0.44
N LEU A 13 12.00 22.53 -0.05
CA LEU A 13 10.97 23.45 -0.51
C LEU A 13 11.08 23.62 -2.02
N LEU A 14 9.96 23.51 -2.71
CA LEU A 14 9.83 23.81 -4.14
C LEU A 14 9.04 25.09 -4.34
N LEU A 15 9.43 25.86 -5.35
CA LEU A 15 8.69 27.01 -5.87
C LEU A 15 8.37 26.78 -7.34
N LYS A 16 7.21 27.25 -7.77
CA LYS A 16 6.94 27.48 -9.19
C LYS A 16 7.42 28.88 -9.57
N ASN A 17 8.45 28.95 -10.41
CA ASN A 17 9.02 30.21 -10.86
C ASN A 17 8.07 30.92 -11.87
N PRO A 18 8.34 32.19 -12.24
CA PRO A 18 7.51 32.93 -13.19
C PRO A 18 7.40 32.29 -14.59
N ASP A 19 8.39 31.48 -14.99
CA ASP A 19 8.37 30.74 -16.25
C ASP A 19 7.51 29.46 -16.18
N GLY A 20 6.98 29.13 -14.99
CA GLY A 20 6.16 27.95 -14.73
C GLY A 20 6.95 26.68 -14.37
N GLU A 21 8.26 26.78 -14.26
CA GLU A 21 9.15 25.68 -13.89
C GLU A 21 9.24 25.52 -12.37
N LEU A 22 9.41 24.27 -11.92
CA LEU A 22 9.65 23.97 -10.52
C LEU A 22 11.14 24.06 -10.19
N VAL A 23 11.46 24.77 -9.12
CA VAL A 23 12.83 24.98 -8.64
C VAL A 23 12.92 24.74 -7.14
N PHE A 24 14.07 24.25 -6.68
CA PHE A 24 14.35 24.12 -5.26
C PHE A 24 14.59 25.49 -4.63
N LEU A 25 13.99 25.76 -3.47
CA LEU A 25 14.24 26.95 -2.66
C LEU A 25 15.22 26.67 -1.53
N ALA A 26 15.06 25.51 -0.90
CA ALA A 26 15.86 25.07 0.24
C ALA A 26 15.90 23.55 0.27
N ASP A 27 17.00 23.02 0.80
CA ASP A 27 17.22 21.60 1.07
C ASP A 27 17.77 21.44 2.49
N SER A 28 17.49 20.30 3.08
CA SER A 28 17.94 19.88 4.40
C SER A 28 19.31 19.18 4.40
N GLU A 29 19.85 18.82 3.23
CA GLU A 29 21.20 18.29 3.10
C GLU A 29 22.26 19.35 3.39
N PRO A 30 23.43 18.97 3.93
CA PRO A 30 24.57 19.87 3.99
C PRO A 30 24.99 20.33 2.59
N GLU A 31 25.39 21.59 2.44
CA GLU A 31 25.86 22.14 1.14
C GLU A 31 27.07 21.38 0.55
N THR A 32 27.83 20.67 1.38
CA THR A 32 28.96 19.83 0.95
C THR A 32 28.53 18.45 0.43
N SER A 33 27.24 18.12 0.48
CA SER A 33 26.70 16.84 0.02
C SER A 33 26.57 16.86 -1.51
N ASP A 34 27.03 15.80 -2.18
CA ASP A 34 26.78 15.60 -3.62
C ASP A 34 25.28 15.45 -3.94
N MET A 35 24.47 15.18 -2.92
CA MET A 35 23.02 15.05 -3.02
C MET A 35 22.29 16.38 -2.72
N TYR A 36 23.02 17.46 -2.48
CA TYR A 36 22.44 18.76 -2.17
C TYR A 36 21.72 19.35 -3.40
N SER A 37 20.46 19.73 -3.22
CA SER A 37 19.68 20.43 -4.23
C SER A 37 19.87 21.93 -4.06
N HIS A 38 20.60 22.56 -4.98
CA HIS A 38 20.94 23.98 -4.86
C HIS A 38 19.69 24.87 -4.99
N PRO A 39 19.60 25.98 -4.23
CA PRO A 39 18.57 26.98 -4.45
C PRO A 39 18.56 27.49 -5.90
N GLY A 40 17.38 27.51 -6.52
CA GLY A 40 17.17 27.85 -7.93
C GLY A 40 17.41 26.68 -8.90
N GLN A 41 17.88 25.52 -8.45
CA GLN A 41 18.06 24.34 -9.29
C GLN A 41 16.70 23.88 -9.82
N ARG A 42 16.61 23.66 -11.14
CA ARG A 42 15.39 23.17 -11.79
C ARG A 42 15.13 21.72 -11.43
N TYR A 43 13.85 21.40 -11.26
CA TYR A 43 13.36 20.04 -11.03
C TYR A 43 12.44 19.57 -12.17
N PRO A 44 12.99 19.26 -13.36
CA PRO A 44 12.20 18.82 -14.50
C PRO A 44 11.52 17.46 -14.26
N GLU A 45 12.11 16.61 -13.41
CA GLU A 45 11.56 15.30 -13.04
C GLU A 45 10.30 15.39 -12.15
N ALA A 46 9.96 16.57 -11.63
CA ALA A 46 8.78 16.76 -10.80
C ALA A 46 7.50 16.28 -11.50
N SER A 47 6.72 15.48 -10.77
CA SER A 47 5.51 14.84 -11.25
C SER A 47 4.42 15.84 -11.63
N GLY A 48 3.41 15.37 -12.36
CA GLY A 48 2.19 16.15 -12.59
C GLY A 48 1.48 16.56 -11.29
N LEU A 49 1.53 15.69 -10.27
CA LEU A 49 0.90 15.95 -8.98
C LEU A 49 1.50 17.18 -8.29
N ILE A 50 2.83 17.30 -8.22
CA ILE A 50 3.48 18.48 -7.63
C ILE A 50 3.11 19.75 -8.41
N ARG A 51 3.07 19.67 -9.74
CA ARG A 51 2.71 20.81 -10.60
C ARG A 51 1.26 21.24 -10.38
N ASP A 52 0.37 20.28 -10.22
CA ASP A 52 -1.06 20.50 -10.00
C ASP A 52 -1.34 21.10 -8.61
N MET A 53 -0.51 20.85 -7.59
CA MET A 53 -0.67 21.44 -6.26
C MET A 53 -0.61 22.98 -6.24
N PHE A 54 0.04 23.61 -7.21
CA PHE A 54 0.04 25.08 -7.36
C PHE A 54 -1.26 25.63 -7.95
N ILE A 55 -2.16 24.76 -8.45
CA ILE A 55 -3.44 25.12 -9.07
C ILE A 55 -4.60 24.60 -8.20
N HIS A 56 -4.51 23.35 -7.78
CA HIS A 56 -5.48 22.64 -6.94
C HIS A 56 -4.74 22.15 -5.69
N PRO A 57 -4.56 23.01 -4.68
CA PRO A 57 -3.75 22.67 -3.52
C PRO A 57 -4.39 21.56 -2.70
N GLN A 58 -3.71 20.43 -2.61
CA GLN A 58 -4.12 19.31 -1.78
C GLN A 58 -2.89 18.59 -1.23
N GLU A 59 -2.87 18.39 0.09
CA GLU A 59 -1.88 17.52 0.74
C GLU A 59 -1.96 16.11 0.15
N SER A 60 -0.80 15.57 -0.22
CA SER A 60 -0.72 14.33 -0.98
C SER A 60 0.53 13.54 -0.62
N VAL A 61 0.51 12.25 -0.94
CA VAL A 61 1.69 11.38 -0.93
C VAL A 61 1.85 10.83 -2.34
N GLU A 62 3.06 10.89 -2.87
CA GLU A 62 3.37 10.30 -4.17
C GLU A 62 4.49 9.27 -4.09
N GLY A 63 4.58 8.46 -5.13
CA GLY A 63 5.59 7.43 -5.26
C GLY A 63 5.12 6.00 -4.99
N PRO A 64 6.03 5.02 -5.13
CA PRO A 64 7.46 5.22 -5.40
C PRO A 64 7.75 5.84 -6.78
N LEU A 65 8.49 6.95 -6.82
CA LEU A 65 8.97 7.60 -8.05
C LEU A 65 10.49 7.70 -8.03
N SER A 66 11.11 7.74 -9.21
CA SER A 66 12.56 7.85 -9.36
C SER A 66 12.96 9.19 -9.94
N ASP A 67 14.04 9.75 -9.41
CA ASP A 67 14.69 10.94 -9.93
C ASP A 67 16.23 10.79 -9.89
N ARG A 68 16.93 11.91 -10.10
CA ARG A 68 18.40 11.94 -10.13
C ARG A 68 19.06 11.63 -8.78
N TRP A 69 18.31 11.71 -7.68
CA TRP A 69 18.83 11.45 -6.34
C TRP A 69 18.48 10.04 -5.87
N GLY A 70 17.45 9.40 -6.40
CA GLY A 70 17.13 8.01 -6.06
C GLY A 70 15.68 7.63 -6.34
N ARG A 71 15.09 6.85 -5.44
CA ARG A 71 13.70 6.39 -5.54
C ARG A 71 12.97 6.63 -4.23
N TRP A 72 11.89 7.41 -4.30
CA TRP A 72 11.30 8.05 -3.15
C TRP A 72 9.80 7.79 -3.05
N VAL A 73 9.32 7.67 -1.81
CA VAL A 73 7.94 7.96 -1.45
C VAL A 73 7.95 9.31 -0.77
N THR A 74 7.20 10.26 -1.31
CA THR A 74 7.31 11.67 -0.93
C THR A 74 6.00 12.16 -0.34
N GLY A 75 6.05 12.71 0.87
CA GLY A 75 4.97 13.49 1.44
C GLY A 75 5.03 14.92 0.96
N LEU A 76 3.90 15.45 0.47
CA LEU A 76 3.81 16.76 -0.17
C LEU A 76 2.74 17.61 0.51
N VAL A 77 3.12 18.82 0.94
CA VAL A 77 2.23 19.78 1.60
C VAL A 77 2.35 21.14 0.91
N PRO A 78 1.25 21.76 0.43
CA PRO A 78 1.28 23.10 -0.10
C PRO A 78 1.45 24.12 1.05
N ILE A 79 2.30 25.12 0.84
CA ILE A 79 2.51 26.25 1.75
C ILE A 79 1.89 27.48 1.12
N TYR A 80 0.85 27.98 1.79
CA TYR A 80 0.13 29.17 1.37
C TYR A 80 0.90 30.46 1.67
N GLY A 81 0.65 31.48 0.86
CA GLY A 81 1.10 32.83 1.08
C GLY A 81 0.34 33.54 2.20
N PRO A 82 0.68 34.82 2.45
CA PRO A 82 0.02 35.64 3.47
C PRO A 82 -1.49 35.83 3.23
N ASP A 83 -1.95 35.62 2.01
CA ASP A 83 -3.37 35.72 1.62
C ASP A 83 -4.17 34.43 1.85
N ASP A 84 -3.50 33.35 2.29
CA ASP A 84 -4.09 32.03 2.56
C ASP A 84 -4.87 31.41 1.38
N THR A 85 -4.61 31.88 0.16
CA THR A 85 -5.30 31.42 -1.06
C THR A 85 -4.33 30.99 -2.15
N THR A 86 -3.14 31.58 -2.19
CA THR A 86 -2.11 31.26 -3.17
C THR A 86 -1.06 30.34 -2.57
N VAL A 87 -0.65 29.30 -3.30
CA VAL A 87 0.49 28.46 -2.90
C VAL A 87 1.78 29.13 -3.35
N HIS A 88 2.65 29.48 -2.40
CA HIS A 88 3.99 30.01 -2.70
C HIS A 88 5.06 28.94 -2.75
N ALA A 89 4.88 27.85 -2.02
CA ALA A 89 5.84 26.76 -2.02
C ALA A 89 5.16 25.41 -1.78
N VAL A 90 5.85 24.33 -2.11
CA VAL A 90 5.47 22.98 -1.70
C VAL A 90 6.60 22.42 -0.85
N LEU A 91 6.26 21.93 0.34
CA LEU A 91 7.16 21.15 1.18
C LEU A 91 7.14 19.71 0.70
N GLY A 92 8.31 19.18 0.34
CA GLY A 92 8.53 17.78 0.06
C GLY A 92 9.35 17.12 1.16
N ILE A 93 8.93 15.92 1.56
CA ILE A 93 9.68 15.05 2.48
C ILE A 93 9.82 13.67 1.84
N ASP A 94 11.04 13.30 1.51
CA ASP A 94 11.33 12.02 0.86
C ASP A 94 11.66 10.94 1.87
N ILE A 95 11.07 9.77 1.68
CA ILE A 95 11.40 8.52 2.35
C ILE A 95 11.94 7.55 1.31
N ASP A 96 13.03 6.84 1.65
CA ASP A 96 13.59 5.81 0.77
C ASP A 96 12.53 4.74 0.46
N ALA A 97 12.29 4.51 -0.84
CA ALA A 97 11.25 3.58 -1.28
C ALA A 97 11.52 2.14 -0.84
N THR A 98 12.78 1.71 -0.77
CA THR A 98 13.14 0.35 -0.32
C THR A 98 12.79 0.17 1.14
N PHE A 99 13.07 1.17 1.97
CA PHE A 99 12.68 1.16 3.37
C PHE A 99 11.16 1.14 3.52
N TRP A 100 10.45 2.00 2.79
CA TRP A 100 8.99 2.07 2.80
C TRP A 100 8.35 0.73 2.42
N GLU A 101 8.74 0.15 1.28
CA GLU A 101 8.25 -1.13 0.78
C GLU A 101 8.51 -2.27 1.77
N SER A 102 9.69 -2.32 2.40
CA SER A 102 10.00 -3.30 3.44
C SER A 102 9.08 -3.16 4.65
N GLY A 103 8.78 -1.93 5.06
CA GLY A 103 7.84 -1.63 6.13
C GLY A 103 6.43 -2.12 5.81
N VAL A 104 5.92 -1.79 4.62
CA VAL A 104 4.60 -2.24 4.14
C VAL A 104 4.53 -3.77 4.10
N PHE A 105 5.54 -4.43 3.53
CA PHE A 105 5.57 -5.90 3.44
C PHE A 105 5.49 -6.55 4.82
N LYS A 106 6.28 -6.06 5.79
CA LYS A 106 6.25 -6.56 7.17
C LYS A 106 4.89 -6.33 7.85
N ALA A 107 4.27 -5.17 7.60
CA ALA A 107 2.97 -4.83 8.18
C ALA A 107 1.84 -5.72 7.64
N VAL A 108 1.90 -6.08 6.34
CA VAL A 108 0.85 -6.88 5.68
C VAL A 108 1.01 -8.39 5.90
N LEU A 109 2.22 -8.86 6.23
CA LEU A 109 2.54 -10.28 6.35
C LEU A 109 1.65 -11.03 7.37
N ILE A 110 1.52 -10.52 8.59
CA ILE A 110 0.74 -11.18 9.65
C ILE A 110 -0.75 -11.26 9.28
N PRO A 111 -1.43 -10.16 8.89
CA PRO A 111 -2.83 -10.21 8.44
C PRO A 111 -3.06 -11.20 7.29
N VAL A 112 -2.16 -11.24 6.30
CA VAL A 112 -2.29 -12.15 5.15
C VAL A 112 -2.17 -13.61 5.59
N ILE A 113 -1.22 -13.94 6.48
CA ILE A 113 -1.07 -15.31 7.00
C ILE A 113 -2.34 -15.72 7.75
N ILE A 114 -2.84 -14.89 8.67
CA ILE A 114 -4.05 -15.19 9.45
C ILE A 114 -5.25 -15.38 8.51
N THR A 115 -5.45 -14.47 7.56
CA THR A 115 -6.55 -14.56 6.59
C THR A 115 -6.45 -15.83 5.75
N SER A 116 -5.25 -16.19 5.30
CA SER A 116 -5.00 -17.40 4.53
C SER A 116 -5.30 -18.67 5.34
N LEU A 117 -4.89 -18.71 6.61
CA LEU A 117 -5.19 -19.83 7.52
C LEU A 117 -6.69 -19.96 7.79
N LEU A 118 -7.40 -18.84 7.95
CA LEU A 118 -8.86 -18.85 8.11
C LEU A 118 -9.56 -19.36 6.85
N CYS A 119 -9.14 -18.91 5.66
CA CYS A 119 -9.65 -19.42 4.39
C CYS A 119 -9.41 -20.93 4.25
N LEU A 120 -8.21 -21.41 4.58
CA LEU A 120 -7.87 -22.84 4.57
C LEU A 120 -8.74 -23.63 5.56
N LEU A 121 -8.96 -23.11 6.76
CA LEU A 121 -9.83 -23.74 7.75
C LEU A 121 -11.26 -23.88 7.22
N VAL A 122 -11.82 -22.82 6.63
CA VAL A 122 -13.17 -22.85 6.03
C VAL A 122 -13.25 -23.88 4.90
N ILE A 123 -12.23 -23.95 4.04
CA ILE A 123 -12.17 -24.94 2.95
C ILE A 123 -12.15 -26.36 3.52
N ILE A 124 -11.31 -26.64 4.52
CA ILE A 124 -11.21 -27.96 5.16
C ILE A 124 -12.54 -28.34 5.80
N LEU A 125 -13.14 -27.45 6.58
CA LEU A 125 -14.43 -27.70 7.21
C LEU A 125 -15.53 -27.96 6.18
N SER A 126 -15.54 -27.22 5.07
CA SER A 126 -16.49 -27.42 3.98
C SER A 126 -16.33 -28.80 3.34
N ILE A 127 -15.10 -29.23 3.07
CA ILE A 127 -14.82 -30.56 2.52
C ILE A 127 -15.25 -31.65 3.50
N LEU A 128 -14.92 -31.52 4.79
CA LEU A 128 -15.30 -32.48 5.82
C LEU A 128 -16.83 -32.57 5.96
N TRP A 129 -17.51 -31.43 5.90
CA TRP A 129 -18.96 -31.36 5.95
C TRP A 129 -19.61 -32.05 4.74
N MET A 130 -19.13 -31.78 3.53
CA MET A 130 -19.58 -32.45 2.30
C MET A 130 -19.33 -33.96 2.33
N ARG A 131 -18.20 -34.42 2.89
CA ARG A 131 -17.90 -35.85 3.03
C ARG A 131 -18.86 -36.54 4.00
N LYS A 132 -19.12 -35.90 5.15
CA LYS A 132 -20.04 -36.41 6.17
C LYS A 132 -21.47 -36.49 5.63
N ASP A 133 -21.88 -35.54 4.80
CA ASP A 133 -23.22 -35.53 4.22
C ASP A 133 -23.41 -36.69 3.23
N ARG A 134 -22.45 -36.91 2.33
CA ARG A 134 -22.47 -38.07 1.42
C ARG A 134 -22.46 -39.41 2.15
N GLU A 135 -21.69 -39.52 3.24
CA GLU A 135 -21.65 -40.76 4.03
C GLU A 135 -23.02 -41.05 4.67
N ARG A 136 -23.72 -40.03 5.16
CA ARG A 136 -25.09 -40.17 5.69
C ARG A 136 -26.08 -40.61 4.61
N GLU A 137 -26.02 -40.01 3.43
CA GLU A 137 -26.87 -40.40 2.29
C GLU A 137 -26.65 -41.86 1.90
N LEU A 138 -25.39 -42.31 1.84
CA LEU A 138 -25.04 -43.69 1.50
C LEU A 138 -25.52 -44.69 2.55
N LEU A 139 -25.39 -44.37 3.85
CA LEU A 139 -25.87 -45.21 4.94
C LEU A 139 -27.39 -45.35 4.90
N GLN A 140 -28.13 -44.25 4.71
CA GLN A 140 -29.59 -44.30 4.57
C GLN A 140 -30.03 -45.16 3.37
N ALA A 141 -29.39 -44.98 2.22
CA ALA A 141 -29.68 -45.79 1.04
C ALA A 141 -29.36 -47.28 1.24
N ALA A 142 -28.32 -47.61 2.02
CA ALA A 142 -27.98 -48.99 2.36
C ALA A 142 -28.99 -49.60 3.34
N GLU A 143 -29.42 -48.85 4.36
CA GLU A 143 -30.44 -49.28 5.33
C GLU A 143 -31.80 -49.51 4.65
N GLU A 144 -32.24 -48.62 3.76
CA GLU A 144 -33.48 -48.80 3.00
C GLU A 144 -33.44 -50.05 2.10
N LYS A 145 -32.31 -50.29 1.40
CA LYS A 145 -32.14 -51.50 0.59
C LYS A 145 -32.19 -52.77 1.44
N ALA A 146 -31.52 -52.78 2.58
CA ALA A 146 -31.51 -53.92 3.50
C ALA A 146 -32.93 -54.20 4.04
N ARG A 147 -33.68 -53.16 4.41
CA ARG A 147 -35.07 -53.28 4.86
C ARG A 147 -35.98 -53.85 3.77
N MET A 148 -35.89 -53.33 2.55
CA MET A 148 -36.69 -53.85 1.42
C MET A 148 -36.36 -55.32 1.09
N GLN A 149 -35.10 -55.73 1.22
CA GLN A 149 -34.71 -57.13 1.04
C GLN A 149 -35.28 -58.03 2.14
N ALA A 150 -35.23 -57.60 3.40
CA ALA A 150 -35.80 -58.32 4.53
C ALA A 150 -37.32 -58.48 4.39
N GLU A 151 -38.03 -57.43 3.99
CA GLU A 151 -39.48 -57.49 3.72
C GLU A 151 -39.81 -58.46 2.58
N LYS A 152 -39.04 -58.46 1.49
CA LYS A 152 -39.22 -59.42 0.38
C LYS A 152 -39.00 -60.86 0.81
N LEU A 153 -37.99 -61.13 1.62
CA LEU A 153 -37.71 -62.48 2.16
C LEU A 153 -38.83 -62.95 3.10
N ALA A 154 -39.40 -62.05 3.90
CA ALA A 154 -40.49 -62.37 4.82
C ALA A 154 -41.82 -62.71 4.10
N VAL A 155 -42.04 -62.20 2.89
CA VAL A 155 -43.24 -62.49 2.09
C VAL A 155 -43.10 -63.80 1.28
N GLN A 156 -41.88 -64.29 1.07
CA GLN A 156 -41.61 -65.54 0.32
C GLN A 156 -41.62 -66.81 1.17
N ASN A 157 -41.56 -66.70 2.49
CA ASN A 157 -41.69 -67.81 3.44
C ASN A 157 -43.11 -67.87 4.01
#